data_AF-A0A959BRL1-F1
#
_entry.id   AF-A0A959BRL1-F1
#
_cell.length_a   1.000
_cell.length_b   1.000
_cell.length_c   1.000
_cell.angle_alpha   90.00
_cell.angle_beta   90.00
_cell.angle_gamma   90.00
#
_symmetry.space_group_name_H-M   'P 1'
#
loop_
_entity.id
_entity.type
_entity.pdbx_description
1 polymer ?
#
loop_
_entity_poly.entity_id
_entity_poly.type
_entity_poly.pdbx_seq_one_letter_code
_entity_poly.pdbx_strand_id
1 'polypeptide(L)' 'DGRQLATTSPPMGPALEREYPEVAASVRLRYSDEAILSYQNQQYYENKLVYADPAFFQLFSFHLAEGDPQA' A
#
# COMPACT_ATOMS: atom_id res chain seq x y z
N ASP A 1 0.07 15.52 -25.16
CA ASP A 1 -0.42 15.83 -23.81
C ASP A 1 -0.02 14.68 -22.90
N GLY A 2 0.74 14.94 -21.84
CA GLY A 2 1.36 13.92 -21.00
C GLY A 2 0.42 13.45 -19.90
N ARG A 3 0.46 12.17 -19.53
CA ARG A 3 -0.37 11.62 -18.45
C ARG A 3 0.05 12.26 -17.12
N GLN A 4 -0.79 13.14 -16.56
CA GLN A 4 -0.57 13.73 -15.24
C GLN A 4 -0.99 12.71 -14.18
N LEU A 5 -0.01 12.20 -13.42
CA LEU A 5 -0.24 11.20 -12.38
C LEU A 5 0.22 11.76 -11.04
N ALA A 6 -0.63 11.63 -10.01
CA ALA A 6 -0.27 11.92 -8.63
C ALA A 6 0.50 10.74 -8.00
N THR A 7 1.53 10.26 -8.68
CA THR A 7 2.35 9.11 -8.26
C THR A 7 3.82 9.46 -8.30
N THR A 8 4.59 8.93 -7.36
CA THR A 8 6.06 9.05 -7.32
C THR A 8 6.72 7.70 -7.58
N SER A 9 8.05 7.69 -7.71
CA SER A 9 8.79 6.43 -7.79
C SER A 9 8.72 5.66 -6.46
N PRO A 10 8.72 4.31 -6.47
CA PRO A 10 8.69 3.50 -5.26
C PRO A 10 9.76 3.81 -4.20
N PRO A 11 11.01 4.20 -4.53
CA PRO A 11 12.01 4.52 -3.50
C PRO A 11 11.82 5.89 -2.85
N MET A 12 10.94 6.76 -3.37
CA MET A 12 10.80 8.13 -2.88
C MET A 12 10.44 8.19 -1.38
N GLY A 13 9.41 7.46 -0.95
CA GLY A 13 8.97 7.46 0.46
C GLY A 13 10.08 7.05 1.43
N PRO A 14 10.68 5.85 1.28
CA PRO A 14 11.78 5.41 2.14
C PRO A 14 13.02 6.32 2.10
N ALA A 15 13.31 6.95 0.95
CA ALA A 15 14.41 7.91 0.85
C ALA A 15 14.11 9.18 1.66
N LEU A 16 12.87 9.69 1.60
CA LEU A 16 12.45 10.87 2.35
C LEU A 16 12.53 10.65 3.86
N GLU A 17 12.01 9.53 4.37
CA GLU A 17 12.15 9.17 5.80
C GLU A 17 13.60 9.11 6.26
N ARG A 18 14.50 8.61 5.41
CA ARG A 18 15.93 8.47 5.74
C ARG A 18 16.67 9.80 5.72
N GLU A 19 16.33 10.69 4.78
CA GLU A 19 17.11 11.89 4.48
C GLU A 19 16.56 13.14 5.18
N TYR A 20 15.29 13.14 5.60
CA TYR A 20 14.61 14.28 6.18
C TYR A 20 14.00 13.91 7.54
N PRO A 21 14.61 14.31 8.67
CA PRO A 21 14.13 13.98 10.02
C PRO A 21 12.69 14.44 10.33
N GLU A 22 12.18 15.44 9.61
CA GLU A 22 10.80 15.92 9.72
C GLU A 22 9.76 14.95 9.13
N VAL A 23 10.19 13.99 8.32
CA VAL A 23 9.32 12.94 7.76
C VAL A 23 9.27 11.78 8.75
N ALA A 24 8.21 11.75 9.57
CA ALA A 24 8.09 10.76 10.65
C ALA A 24 7.90 9.32 10.15
N ALA A 25 7.17 9.13 9.04
CA ALA A 25 6.92 7.83 8.41
C ALA A 25 6.30 8.02 7.01
N SER A 26 6.42 7.01 6.16
CA SER A 26 5.75 6.93 4.86
C SER A 26 5.21 5.52 4.59
N VAL A 27 4.32 5.42 3.60
CA VAL A 27 3.73 4.16 3.15
C VAL A 27 3.52 4.26 1.64
N ARG A 28 3.79 3.16 0.94
CA ARG A 28 3.52 3.05 -0.50
C ARG A 28 2.24 2.30 -0.71
N LEU A 29 1.42 2.81 -1.63
CA LEU A 29 0.21 2.16 -2.10
C LEU A 29 0.34 1.88 -3.60
N ARG A 30 -0.01 0.67 -4.02
CA ARG A 30 -0.09 0.30 -5.44
C ARG A 30 -1.44 -0.34 -5.73
N TYR A 31 -2.20 0.30 -6.61
CA TYR A 31 -3.48 -0.20 -7.10
C TYR A 31 -3.27 -1.29 -8.17
N SER A 32 -4.13 -2.30 -8.16
CA SER A 32 -4.25 -3.29 -9.22
C SER A 32 -5.66 -3.20 -9.81
N ASP A 33 -5.76 -2.75 -11.07
CA ASP A 33 -7.06 -2.60 -11.76
C ASP A 33 -7.73 -3.95 -12.02
N GLU A 34 -6.93 -5.00 -12.17
CA GLU A 34 -7.37 -6.38 -12.29
C GLU A 34 -6.33 -7.29 -11.61
N ALA A 35 -6.80 -8.19 -10.76
CA ALA A 35 -5.99 -9.20 -10.11
C ALA A 35 -6.80 -10.49 -9.94
N ILE A 36 -6.17 -11.63 -10.18
CA ILE A 36 -6.76 -12.93 -9.86
C ILE A 36 -6.32 -13.31 -8.45
N LEU A 37 -7.25 -13.33 -7.52
CA LEU A 37 -7.05 -13.87 -6.17
C LEU A 37 -7.44 -15.35 -6.18
N SER A 38 -6.54 -16.22 -5.74
CA SER A 38 -6.80 -17.66 -5.65
C SER A 38 -6.83 -18.11 -4.20
N TYR A 39 -7.86 -18.85 -3.81
CA TYR A 39 -7.96 -19.48 -2.48
C TYR A 39 -8.51 -20.89 -2.64
N GLN A 40 -7.76 -21.87 -2.15
CA GLN A 40 -8.06 -23.30 -2.35
C GLN A 40 -8.26 -23.64 -3.84
N ASN A 41 -9.43 -24.14 -4.22
CA ASN A 41 -9.79 -24.48 -5.60
C ASN A 41 -10.67 -23.39 -6.26
N GLN A 42 -10.69 -22.18 -5.72
CA GLN A 42 -11.51 -21.06 -6.19
C GLN A 42 -10.62 -19.90 -6.67
N GLN A 43 -11.08 -19.22 -7.72
CA GLN A 43 -10.47 -18.01 -8.28
C GLN A 43 -11.47 -16.87 -8.30
N TYR A 44 -11.00 -15.69 -7.96
CA TYR A 44 -11.78 -14.45 -7.89
C TYR A 44 -11.08 -13.38 -8.72
N TYR A 45 -11.84 -12.73 -9.59
CA TYR A 45 -11.38 -11.56 -10.34
C TYR A 45 -11.69 -10.32 -9.52
N GLU A 46 -10.65 -9.72 -8.94
CA GLU A 46 -10.73 -8.55 -8.07
C GLU A 46 -10.24 -7.32 -8.81
N ASN A 47 -11.01 -6.24 -8.75
CA ASN A 47 -10.69 -4.94 -9.36
C ASN A 47 -10.49 -3.82 -8.33
N LYS A 48 -10.44 -4.18 -7.04
CA LYS A 48 -10.26 -3.26 -5.90
C LYS A 48 -9.14 -3.73 -4.98
N LEU A 49 -8.09 -4.29 -5.57
CA LEU A 49 -6.92 -4.78 -4.82
C LEU A 49 -5.88 -3.68 -4.71
N VAL A 50 -5.40 -3.43 -3.48
CA VAL A 50 -4.34 -2.47 -3.18
C VAL A 50 -3.23 -3.18 -2.42
N TYR A 51 -2.00 -3.05 -2.90
CA TYR A 51 -0.80 -3.45 -2.16
C TYR A 51 -0.35 -2.29 -1.29
N ALA A 52 0.04 -2.58 -0.06
CA ALA A 52 0.50 -1.60 0.91
C ALA A 52 1.75 -2.08 1.66
N ASP A 53 2.59 -1.15 2.12
CA ASP A 53 3.66 -1.46 3.08
C ASP A 53 3.07 -1.75 4.48
N PRO A 54 3.80 -2.48 5.35
CA PRO A 54 3.33 -2.78 6.72
C PRO A 54 3.00 -1.53 7.55
N ALA A 55 3.68 -0.40 7.30
CA ALA A 55 3.44 0.89 7.97
C ALA A 55 2.01 1.44 7.76
N PHE A 56 1.23 0.88 6.83
CA PHE A 56 -0.16 1.27 6.59
C PHE A 56 -1.00 1.29 7.86
N PHE A 57 -0.92 0.24 8.68
CA PHE A 57 -1.71 0.13 9.91
C PHE A 57 -1.25 1.07 11.03
N GLN A 58 -0.03 1.60 10.94
CA GLN A 58 0.48 2.60 11.88
C GLN A 58 0.02 4.01 11.51
N LEU A 59 -0.03 4.31 10.21
CA LEU A 59 -0.38 5.64 9.68
C LEU A 59 -1.89 5.87 9.55
N PHE A 60 -2.65 4.83 9.23
CA PHE A 60 -4.08 4.93 8.99
C PHE A 60 -4.90 4.19 10.03
N SER A 61 -6.02 4.79 10.43
CA SER A 61 -7.00 4.18 11.33
C SER A 61 -7.79 3.09 10.58
N PHE A 62 -7.16 1.91 10.42
CA PHE A 62 -7.79 0.73 9.86
C PHE A 62 -8.15 -0.26 10.98
N HIS A 63 -9.43 -0.57 11.13
CA HIS A 63 -9.90 -1.50 12.14
C HIS A 63 -9.82 -2.94 11.64
N LEU A 64 -8.94 -3.74 12.22
CA LEU A 64 -8.88 -5.18 11.97
C LEU A 64 -10.00 -5.88 12.74
N ALA A 65 -10.77 -6.72 12.04
CA ALA A 65 -11.75 -7.59 12.68
C ALA A 65 -11.09 -8.74 13.44
N GLU A 66 -9.96 -9.26 12.92
CA GLU A 66 -9.13 -10.31 13.53
C GLU A 66 -7.65 -10.05 13.18
N GLY A 67 -6.74 -10.57 14.03
CA GLY A 67 -5.29 -10.41 13.88
C GLY A 67 -4.67 -9.28 14.70
N ASP A 68 -3.37 -9.05 14.55
CA ASP A 68 -2.62 -8.00 15.22
C ASP A 68 -1.99 -7.05 14.17
N PRO A 69 -2.29 -5.73 14.21
CA PRO A 69 -1.74 -4.77 13.26
C PRO A 69 -0.23 -4.48 13.47
N GLN A 70 0.37 -5.00 14.54
CA GLN A 70 1.79 -4.80 14.90
C GLN A 70 2.62 -6.10 14.82
N ALA A 71 2.02 -7.21 14.38
CA ALA A 71 2.68 -8.52 14.29
C ALA A 71 3.79 -8.59 13.23
#